data_AF-A0A2S9YSC0-F1
#
_entry.id   AF-A0A2S9YSC0-F1
#
_cell.length_a   1.000
_cell.length_b   1.000
_cell.length_c   1.000
_cell.angle_alpha   90.00
_cell.angle_beta   90.00
_cell.angle_gamma   90.00
#
_symmetry.space_group_name_H-M   'P 1'
#
loop_
_entity.id
_entity.type
_entity.pdbx_description
1 polymer ?
#
loop_
_entity_poly.entity_id
_entity_poly.type
_entity_poly.pdbx_seq_one_letter_code
_entity_poly.pdbx_strand_id
1 'polypeptide(L)'
;MLARLEHIGFTRACTMNDVATEILRACAAEAHSRRPIRYRGAELELEVVDVLRADEATLERLRAELTTIMLAAYATAPQAIRAGTASGPAEYLDHVLDHRVFGVFNTVVLVHAADGPIAFARGHVCRQPVLGQELEIIRAGAHVTAEHQAQSLSSLAFTVAALRYARTHLSIDVPRYYVGLCANPVSYGFIHRRAARMHPSPERSGDAVMRALCEEGLAGEQRCGHLIAKPLATRLDDRLRAYVATTDDPLIRFFLEQNPDFEEGYALPIVVQLRPLDFTYAMGMHGWLTARKLARRLQLGL
;
A
#
# COMPACT_ATOMS: atom_id res chain seq x y z
N MET A 1 18.06 11.78 -28.58
CA MET A 1 17.00 11.81 -27.53
C MET A 1 17.46 11.10 -26.24
N LEU A 2 18.76 11.15 -25.92
CA LEU A 2 19.42 10.46 -24.81
C LEU A 2 20.35 11.40 -24.00
N ALA A 3 20.16 12.72 -24.09
CA ALA A 3 21.10 13.72 -23.57
C ALA A 3 20.49 14.73 -22.57
N ARG A 4 19.50 14.34 -21.75
CA ARG A 4 18.91 15.25 -20.73
C ARG A 4 18.54 14.55 -19.41
N LEU A 5 19.48 13.79 -18.83
CA LEU A 5 19.33 13.27 -17.46
C LEU A 5 20.53 13.60 -16.55
N GLU A 6 21.31 14.61 -16.88
CA GLU A 6 22.39 15.12 -16.03
C GLU A 6 21.95 16.40 -15.32
N HIS A 7 21.17 16.29 -14.25
CA HIS A 7 21.07 17.32 -13.18
C HIS A 7 20.33 16.77 -11.95
N ILE A 8 20.81 15.67 -11.38
CA ILE A 8 20.56 15.37 -9.97
C ILE A 8 21.88 14.90 -9.39
N GLY A 9 22.52 15.78 -8.60
CA GLY A 9 23.73 15.46 -7.86
C GLY A 9 23.46 14.32 -6.88
N PHE A 10 23.90 13.11 -7.23
CA PHE A 10 23.85 11.93 -6.37
C PHE A 10 25.24 11.66 -5.82
N THR A 11 25.50 12.13 -4.59
CA THR A 11 26.66 11.73 -3.80
C THR A 11 26.44 10.33 -3.21
N ARG A 12 27.44 9.45 -3.40
CA ARG A 12 27.58 8.06 -2.88
C ARG A 12 26.27 7.30 -2.59
N ALA A 13 25.74 6.65 -3.63
CA ALA A 13 24.52 5.86 -3.57
C ALA A 13 24.64 4.68 -2.59
N CYS A 14 23.82 4.70 -1.54
CA CYS A 14 23.39 3.50 -0.81
C CYS A 14 22.90 2.47 -1.83
N THR A 15 23.52 1.28 -1.84
CA THR A 15 23.14 0.23 -2.79
C THR A 15 21.76 -0.30 -2.39
N MET A 16 20.97 -0.77 -3.35
CA MET A 16 19.66 -1.33 -2.98
C MET A 16 19.78 -2.67 -2.24
N ASN A 17 20.96 -3.30 -2.23
CA ASN A 17 21.28 -4.41 -1.33
C ASN A 17 21.28 -3.93 0.13
N ASP A 18 21.84 -2.76 0.41
CA ASP A 18 21.80 -2.17 1.76
C ASP A 18 20.34 -1.92 2.18
N VAL A 19 19.51 -1.39 1.29
CA VAL A 19 18.07 -1.20 1.55
C VAL A 19 17.35 -2.53 1.80
N ALA A 20 17.62 -3.57 1.01
CA ALA A 20 17.01 -4.89 1.20
C ALA A 20 17.48 -5.55 2.51
N THR A 21 18.75 -5.42 2.86
CA THR A 21 19.30 -5.87 4.15
C THR A 21 18.66 -5.13 5.31
N GLU A 22 18.50 -3.81 5.22
CA GLU A 22 17.85 -3.01 6.25
C GLU A 22 16.35 -3.33 6.38
N ILE A 23 15.65 -3.58 5.26
CA ILE A 23 14.27 -4.10 5.27
C ILE A 23 14.23 -5.43 6.03
N LEU A 24 15.08 -6.39 5.69
CA LEU A 24 15.09 -7.71 6.33
C LEU A 24 15.44 -7.62 7.83
N ARG A 25 16.37 -6.73 8.21
CA ARG A 25 16.70 -6.44 9.60
C ARG A 25 15.52 -5.81 10.34
N ALA A 26 14.82 -4.85 9.74
CA ALA A 26 13.63 -4.24 10.30
C ALA A 26 12.49 -5.27 10.45
N CYS A 27 12.30 -6.17 9.49
CA CYS A 27 11.33 -7.26 9.58
C CYS A 27 11.65 -8.26 10.69
N ALA A 28 12.95 -8.52 10.92
CA ALA A 28 13.43 -9.42 11.98
C ALA A 28 13.47 -8.75 13.36
N ALA A 29 13.22 -7.44 13.45
CA ALA A 29 13.30 -6.69 14.69
C ALA A 29 12.14 -7.02 15.63
N GLU A 30 12.37 -6.76 16.93
CA GLU A 30 11.36 -6.91 17.96
C GLU A 30 10.15 -6.01 17.68
N ALA A 31 8.98 -6.46 18.14
CA ALA A 31 7.79 -5.62 18.15
C ALA A 31 8.11 -4.36 18.96
N HIS A 32 7.97 -3.17 18.37
CA HIS A 32 8.34 -1.87 18.97
C HIS A 32 9.83 -1.56 18.98
N SER A 33 10.44 -1.53 17.80
CA SER A 33 11.80 -1.03 17.66
C SER A 33 11.91 0.06 16.61
N ARG A 34 12.71 1.08 16.94
CA ARG A 34 13.23 2.06 15.98
C ARG A 34 14.60 1.60 15.51
N ARG A 35 14.84 1.69 14.21
CA ARG A 35 16.13 1.35 13.62
C ARG A 35 16.54 2.41 12.62
N PRO A 36 17.78 2.94 12.74
CA PRO A 36 18.31 3.79 11.69
C PRO A 36 18.48 2.96 10.42
N ILE A 37 18.11 3.53 9.29
CA ILE A 37 18.31 2.98 7.96
C ILE A 37 18.92 4.04 7.06
N ARG A 38 19.66 3.60 6.05
CA ARG A 38 20.09 4.47 4.96
C ARG A 38 19.24 4.18 3.74
N TYR A 39 18.54 5.18 3.22
CA TYR A 39 17.66 5.03 2.06
C TYR A 39 17.89 6.16 1.07
N ARG A 40 18.32 5.81 -0.15
CA ARG A 40 18.64 6.77 -1.23
C ARG A 40 19.57 7.92 -0.82
N GLY A 41 20.48 7.67 0.12
CA GLY A 41 21.47 8.65 0.60
C GLY A 41 21.01 9.46 1.82
N ALA A 42 19.73 9.39 2.19
CA ALA A 42 19.22 9.95 3.44
C ALA A 42 19.38 8.96 4.60
N GLU A 43 19.63 9.49 5.79
CA GLU A 43 19.50 8.77 7.06
C GLU A 43 18.06 8.93 7.54
N LEU A 44 17.37 7.81 7.70
CA LEU A 44 15.98 7.74 8.15
C LEU A 44 15.91 6.79 9.33
N GLU A 45 14.81 6.83 10.08
CA GLU A 45 14.50 5.77 11.05
C GLU A 45 13.24 5.03 10.62
N LEU A 46 13.30 3.70 10.64
CA LEU A 46 12.12 2.85 10.54
C LEU A 46 11.68 2.44 11.93
N GLU A 47 10.40 2.68 12.22
CA GLU A 47 9.75 2.18 13.42
C GLU A 47 8.72 1.12 13.04
N VAL A 48 8.74 -0.03 13.71
CA VAL A 48 7.73 -1.08 13.55
C VAL A 48 6.95 -1.23 14.85
N VAL A 49 5.66 -0.90 14.81
CA VAL A 49 4.74 -0.97 15.94
C VAL A 49 3.74 -2.10 15.72
N ASP A 50 3.64 -3.02 16.69
CA ASP A 50 2.63 -4.08 16.70
C ASP A 50 1.46 -3.59 17.55
N VAL A 51 0.42 -3.08 16.89
CA VAL A 51 -0.72 -2.41 17.53
C VAL A 51 -1.45 -3.34 18.50
N LEU A 52 -1.42 -4.65 18.26
CA LEU A 52 -2.05 -5.63 19.14
C LEU A 52 -1.34 -5.79 20.50
N ARG A 53 -0.09 -5.33 20.60
CA ARG A 53 0.76 -5.46 21.78
C ARG A 53 1.22 -4.10 22.33
N ALA A 54 0.78 -3.01 21.71
CA ALA A 54 1.12 -1.66 22.14
C ALA A 54 0.33 -1.30 23.42
N ASP A 55 0.98 -0.58 24.33
CA ASP A 55 0.30 0.04 25.46
C ASP A 55 -0.40 1.34 25.04
N GLU A 56 -1.26 1.87 25.92
CA GLU A 56 -2.07 3.07 25.63
C GLU A 56 -1.18 4.28 25.27
N ALA A 57 -0.05 4.45 25.96
CA ALA A 57 0.88 5.54 25.70
C ALA A 57 1.51 5.44 24.30
N THR A 58 1.84 4.23 23.85
CA THR A 58 2.33 3.96 22.49
C THR A 58 1.25 4.24 21.45
N LEU A 59 0.00 3.83 21.71
CA LEU A 59 -1.13 4.09 20.81
C LEU A 59 -1.45 5.58 20.69
N GLU A 60 -1.40 6.33 21.79
CA GLU A 60 -1.62 7.78 21.81
C GLU A 60 -0.52 8.52 21.01
N ARG A 61 0.75 8.18 21.23
CA ARG A 61 1.86 8.73 20.43
C ARG A 61 1.69 8.39 18.95
N LEU A 62 1.40 7.13 18.65
CA LEU A 62 1.22 6.68 17.28
C LEU A 62 0.11 7.46 16.58
N ARG A 63 -1.01 7.68 17.26
CA ARG A 63 -2.12 8.50 16.76
C ARG A 63 -1.68 9.93 16.41
N ALA A 64 -0.88 10.57 17.26
CA ALA A 64 -0.38 11.93 17.02
C ALA A 64 0.55 11.99 15.78
N GLU A 65 1.47 11.04 15.66
CA GLU A 65 2.41 10.96 14.52
C GLU A 65 1.67 10.66 13.20
N LEU A 66 0.73 9.71 13.21
CA LEU A 66 -0.08 9.39 12.04
C LEU A 66 -0.97 10.56 11.61
N THR A 67 -1.56 11.28 12.57
CA THR A 67 -2.35 12.49 12.31
C THR A 67 -1.49 13.54 11.61
N THR A 68 -0.25 13.74 12.08
CA THR A 68 0.71 14.68 11.47
C THR A 68 0.98 14.34 10.01
N ILE A 69 1.31 13.07 9.71
CA ILE A 69 1.55 12.62 8.33
C ILE A 69 0.29 12.80 7.47
N MET A 70 -0.88 12.40 7.97
CA MET A 70 -2.14 12.48 7.22
C MET A 70 -2.51 13.93 6.91
N LEU A 71 -2.43 14.84 7.90
CA LEU A 71 -2.72 16.26 7.68
C LEU A 71 -1.75 16.88 6.66
N ALA A 72 -0.45 16.58 6.76
CA ALA A 72 0.54 17.04 5.78
C ALA A 72 0.30 16.48 4.38
N ALA A 73 -0.14 15.22 4.25
CA ALA A 73 -0.53 14.63 2.98
C ALA A 73 -1.79 15.32 2.40
N TYR A 74 -2.81 15.55 3.23
CA TYR A 74 -4.08 16.18 2.82
C TYR A 74 -3.97 17.69 2.56
N ALA A 75 -3.00 18.37 3.16
CA ALA A 75 -2.75 19.79 2.93
C ALA A 75 -2.50 20.11 1.44
N THR A 76 -2.02 19.13 0.68
CA THR A 76 -1.78 19.27 -0.78
C THR A 76 -2.83 18.56 -1.63
N ALA A 77 -3.81 17.90 -1.01
CA ALA A 77 -4.87 17.21 -1.73
C ALA A 77 -5.88 18.22 -2.32
N PRO A 78 -6.32 18.03 -3.58
CA PRO A 78 -7.43 18.79 -4.17
C PRO A 78 -8.65 18.89 -3.25
N GLN A 79 -9.37 20.02 -3.30
CA GLN A 79 -10.48 20.33 -2.39
C GLN A 79 -11.60 19.27 -2.38
N ALA A 80 -11.84 18.60 -3.52
CA ALA A 80 -12.79 17.48 -3.64
C ALA A 80 -12.47 16.30 -2.71
N ILE A 81 -11.20 16.08 -2.39
CA ILE A 81 -10.72 14.99 -1.52
C ILE A 81 -10.96 15.35 -0.05
N ARG A 82 -10.82 16.63 0.30
CA ARG A 82 -11.12 17.11 1.66
C ARG A 82 -12.62 17.05 1.98
N ALA A 83 -13.47 17.18 0.96
CA ALA A 83 -14.92 17.12 1.10
C ALA A 83 -15.49 15.69 1.08
N GLY A 84 -14.78 14.73 0.47
CA GLY A 84 -15.23 13.33 0.29
C GLY A 84 -14.77 12.34 1.37
N THR A 85 -13.79 12.69 2.20
CA THR A 85 -13.41 11.88 3.37
C THR A 85 -14.45 12.07 4.49
N ALA A 86 -15.51 11.27 4.47
CA ALA A 86 -16.60 11.35 5.46
C ALA A 86 -16.13 11.10 6.90
N SER A 87 -15.00 10.41 7.08
CA SER A 87 -14.31 10.26 8.34
C SER A 87 -13.03 11.09 8.31
N GLY A 88 -12.94 12.09 9.19
CA GLY A 88 -11.71 12.88 9.34
C GLY A 88 -10.53 11.98 9.74
N PRO A 89 -9.27 12.49 9.69
CA PRO A 89 -8.09 11.73 10.10
C PRO A 89 -8.23 11.06 11.46
N ALA A 90 -8.90 11.70 12.42
CA ALA A 90 -9.13 11.14 13.76
C ALA A 90 -9.95 9.84 13.74
N GLU A 91 -11.13 9.85 13.09
CA GLU A 91 -12.02 8.68 13.03
C GLU A 91 -11.40 7.53 12.24
N TYR A 92 -10.68 7.84 11.15
CA TYR A 92 -9.90 6.83 10.44
C TYR A 92 -8.86 6.18 11.37
N LEU A 93 -8.11 6.99 12.12
CA LEU A 93 -7.07 6.50 13.02
C LEU A 93 -7.63 5.74 14.22
N ASP A 94 -8.79 6.13 14.75
CA ASP A 94 -9.52 5.35 15.76
C ASP A 94 -9.79 3.94 15.27
N HIS A 95 -10.35 3.83 14.06
CA HIS A 95 -10.60 2.53 13.47
C HIS A 95 -9.30 1.76 13.20
N VAL A 96 -8.25 2.43 12.71
CA VAL A 96 -6.95 1.81 12.39
C VAL A 96 -6.25 1.20 13.59
N LEU A 97 -6.30 1.93 14.71
CA LEU A 97 -5.55 1.62 15.93
C LEU A 97 -6.35 0.75 16.90
N ASP A 98 -7.63 0.47 16.61
CA ASP A 98 -8.43 -0.41 17.44
C ASP A 98 -7.98 -1.87 17.30
N HIS A 99 -7.29 -2.36 18.33
CA HIS A 99 -6.84 -3.74 18.45
C HIS A 99 -8.00 -4.74 18.54
N ARG A 100 -9.22 -4.29 18.90
CA ARG A 100 -10.41 -5.16 19.01
C ARG A 100 -10.97 -5.57 17.64
N VAL A 101 -10.73 -4.75 16.61
CA VAL A 101 -11.23 -5.00 15.25
C VAL A 101 -10.33 -6.00 14.50
N PHE A 102 -9.04 -6.06 14.82
CA PHE A 102 -8.05 -6.77 14.02
C PHE A 102 -7.33 -7.86 14.82
N GLY A 103 -8.02 -8.98 15.06
CA GLY A 103 -7.56 -10.02 15.99
C GLY A 103 -6.40 -10.92 15.55
N VAL A 104 -5.88 -10.80 14.33
CA VAL A 104 -4.77 -11.66 13.84
C VAL A 104 -3.46 -10.91 13.69
N PHE A 105 -3.49 -9.76 13.02
CA PHE A 105 -2.29 -8.97 12.76
C PHE A 105 -2.70 -7.51 12.63
N ASN A 106 -1.97 -6.60 13.29
CA ASN A 106 -2.10 -5.17 13.04
C ASN A 106 -0.74 -4.51 13.27
N THR A 107 -0.05 -4.16 12.19
CA THR A 107 1.28 -3.53 12.24
C THR A 107 1.25 -2.20 11.53
N VAL A 108 1.83 -1.20 12.19
CA VAL A 108 2.15 0.09 11.59
C VAL A 108 3.67 0.20 11.47
N VAL A 109 4.13 0.61 10.29
CA VAL A 109 5.52 0.91 10.01
C VAL A 109 5.63 2.40 9.72
N LEU A 110 6.37 3.14 10.54
CA LEU A 110 6.66 4.56 10.34
C LEU A 110 8.05 4.76 9.75
N VAL A 111 8.17 5.83 8.97
CA VAL A 111 9.44 6.34 8.47
C VAL A 111 9.63 7.74 9.01
N HIS A 112 10.73 7.97 9.73
CA HIS A 112 11.11 9.27 10.27
C HIS A 112 12.29 9.83 9.49
N ALA A 113 12.23 11.13 9.20
CA ALA A 113 13.39 11.96 8.89
C ALA A 113 13.84 12.69 10.17
N ALA A 114 14.92 13.49 10.06
CA ALA A 114 15.43 14.29 11.17
C ALA A 114 14.36 15.21 11.79
N ASP A 115 13.45 15.75 10.97
CA ASP A 115 12.42 16.70 11.40
C ASP A 115 11.11 16.03 11.85
N GLY A 116 11.05 14.68 11.84
CA GLY A 116 9.90 13.93 12.34
C GLY A 116 9.32 12.89 11.37
N PRO A 117 8.10 12.40 11.62
CA PRO A 117 7.47 11.34 10.85
C PRO A 117 7.04 11.83 9.46
N ILE A 118 7.49 11.14 8.40
CA ILE A 118 7.28 11.57 7.01
C ILE A 118 6.47 10.57 6.16
N ALA A 119 6.37 9.31 6.60
CA ALA A 119 5.55 8.31 5.93
C ALA A 119 5.13 7.22 6.91
N PHE A 120 4.03 6.55 6.61
CA PHE A 120 3.68 5.29 7.26
C PHE A 120 3.01 4.33 6.30
N ALA A 121 3.07 3.04 6.63
CA ALA A 121 2.20 2.02 6.10
C ALA A 121 1.60 1.19 7.23
N ARG A 122 0.35 0.80 7.08
CA ARG A 122 -0.34 -0.16 7.95
C ARG A 122 -0.70 -1.40 7.16
N GLY A 123 -0.58 -2.55 7.81
CA GLY A 123 -1.15 -3.81 7.34
C GLY A 123 -1.90 -4.44 8.50
N HIS A 124 -3.13 -4.87 8.26
CA HIS A 124 -3.91 -5.59 9.26
C HIS A 124 -4.66 -6.76 8.64
N VAL A 125 -4.90 -7.76 9.49
CA VAL A 125 -5.62 -8.98 9.16
C VAL A 125 -6.66 -9.25 10.23
N CYS A 126 -7.89 -9.47 9.79
CA CYS A 126 -8.96 -9.99 10.61
C CYS A 126 -9.46 -11.33 10.05
N ARG A 127 -10.13 -12.10 10.90
CA ARG A 127 -10.85 -13.32 10.51
C ARG A 127 -12.32 -13.00 10.42
N GLN A 128 -12.94 -13.37 9.31
CA GLN A 128 -14.35 -13.11 9.07
C GLN A 128 -15.02 -14.33 8.43
N PRO A 129 -16.17 -14.78 8.95
CA PRO A 129 -16.99 -15.76 8.26
C PRO A 129 -17.66 -15.11 7.04
N VAL A 130 -17.43 -15.67 5.86
CA VAL A 130 -18.07 -15.23 4.61
C VAL A 130 -18.57 -16.46 3.88
N LEU A 131 -19.87 -16.48 3.55
CA LEU A 131 -20.54 -17.61 2.91
C LEU A 131 -20.27 -18.97 3.61
N GLY A 132 -20.23 -18.95 4.94
CA GLY A 132 -20.01 -20.16 5.77
C GLY A 132 -18.55 -20.63 5.87
N GLN A 133 -17.61 -19.89 5.30
CA GLN A 133 -16.18 -20.18 5.38
C GLN A 133 -15.45 -19.12 6.21
N GLU A 134 -14.51 -19.55 7.06
CA GLU A 134 -13.62 -18.65 7.80
C GLU A 134 -12.47 -18.20 6.89
N LEU A 135 -12.31 -16.88 6.73
CA LEU A 135 -11.35 -16.26 5.82
C LEU A 135 -10.49 -15.22 6.56
N GLU A 136 -9.22 -15.13 6.17
CA GLU A 136 -8.34 -14.02 6.57
C GLU A 136 -8.45 -12.86 5.57
N ILE A 137 -8.95 -11.72 6.04
CA ILE A 137 -9.12 -10.50 5.25
C ILE A 137 -7.98 -9.55 5.56
N ILE A 138 -7.18 -9.26 4.55
CA ILE A 138 -6.05 -8.35 4.61
C ILE A 138 -6.47 -7.00 4.09
N ARG A 139 -6.15 -5.96 4.85
CA ARG A 139 -6.30 -4.57 4.44
C ARG A 139 -5.04 -3.81 4.78
N ALA A 140 -4.77 -2.81 3.95
CA ALA A 140 -3.53 -2.08 4.03
C ALA A 140 -3.75 -0.63 3.58
N GLY A 141 -3.03 0.30 4.20
CA GLY A 141 -3.08 1.72 3.87
C GLY A 141 -1.70 2.33 4.06
N ALA A 142 -1.36 3.34 3.28
CA ALA A 142 -0.11 4.06 3.47
C ALA A 142 -0.25 5.52 3.05
N HIS A 143 0.46 6.36 3.77
CA HIS A 143 0.53 7.79 3.50
C HIS A 143 1.98 8.25 3.56
N VAL A 144 2.27 9.28 2.78
CA VAL A 144 3.56 9.95 2.74
C VAL A 144 3.31 11.43 2.57
N THR A 145 4.10 12.26 3.24
CA THR A 145 4.03 13.71 3.10
C THR A 145 4.30 14.13 1.65
N ALA A 146 3.73 15.25 1.22
CA ALA A 146 3.78 15.70 -0.16
C ALA A 146 5.21 15.84 -0.70
N GLU A 147 6.11 16.38 0.13
CA GLU A 147 7.54 16.55 -0.17
C GLU A 147 8.27 15.22 -0.45
N HIS A 148 7.80 14.13 0.15
CA HIS A 148 8.46 12.83 0.12
C HIS A 148 7.79 11.82 -0.83
N GLN A 149 6.73 12.20 -1.56
CA GLN A 149 5.96 11.30 -2.44
C GLN A 149 6.82 10.58 -3.50
N ALA A 150 7.81 11.26 -4.07
CA ALA A 150 8.68 10.70 -5.12
C ALA A 150 9.70 9.65 -4.61
N GLN A 151 9.80 9.48 -3.28
CA GLN A 151 10.83 8.66 -2.66
C GLN A 151 10.41 7.20 -2.45
N SER A 152 9.16 6.82 -2.75
CA SER A 152 8.65 5.43 -2.57
C SER A 152 8.73 4.91 -1.13
N LEU A 153 8.68 5.79 -0.13
CA LEU A 153 8.79 5.44 1.29
C LEU A 153 7.59 4.62 1.80
N SER A 154 6.39 4.89 1.29
CA SER A 154 5.20 4.08 1.58
C SER A 154 5.34 2.64 1.08
N SER A 155 5.95 2.43 -0.09
CA SER A 155 6.25 1.10 -0.63
C SER A 155 7.29 0.34 0.21
N LEU A 156 8.29 1.06 0.73
CA LEU A 156 9.26 0.52 1.68
C LEU A 156 8.57 0.03 2.95
N ALA A 157 7.77 0.90 3.58
CA ALA A 157 7.04 0.58 4.81
C ALA A 157 6.05 -0.59 4.60
N PHE A 158 5.33 -0.62 3.46
CA PHE A 158 4.47 -1.75 3.10
C PHE A 158 5.23 -3.07 2.98
N THR A 159 6.41 -3.03 2.36
CA THR A 159 7.23 -4.24 2.18
C THR A 159 7.66 -4.80 3.54
N VAL A 160 8.04 -3.93 4.48
CA VAL A 160 8.39 -4.33 5.85
C VAL A 160 7.20 -4.99 6.55
N ALA A 161 6.02 -4.37 6.49
CA ALA A 161 4.80 -4.92 7.09
C ALA A 161 4.40 -6.27 6.48
N ALA A 162 4.43 -6.38 5.14
CA ALA A 162 4.08 -7.61 4.42
C ALA A 162 5.05 -8.76 4.73
N LEU A 163 6.35 -8.49 4.78
CA LEU A 163 7.36 -9.47 5.18
C LEU A 163 7.21 -9.93 6.62
N ARG A 164 6.89 -9.00 7.53
CA ARG A 164 6.64 -9.33 8.94
C ARG A 164 5.42 -10.24 9.07
N TYR A 165 4.32 -9.92 8.37
CA TYR A 165 3.14 -10.79 8.29
C TYR A 165 3.52 -12.16 7.73
N ALA A 166 4.23 -12.19 6.60
CA ALA A 166 4.66 -13.43 5.96
C ALA A 166 5.48 -14.34 6.90
N ARG A 167 6.36 -13.74 7.70
CA ARG A 167 7.21 -14.45 8.66
C ARG A 167 6.46 -15.01 9.87
N THR A 168 5.42 -14.32 10.33
CA THR A 168 4.82 -14.60 11.65
C THR A 168 3.43 -15.23 11.57
N HIS A 169 2.70 -15.06 10.46
CA HIS A 169 1.29 -15.44 10.36
C HIS A 169 0.91 -16.17 9.06
N LEU A 170 1.79 -16.25 8.06
CA LEU A 170 1.46 -16.93 6.81
C LEU A 170 1.38 -18.45 7.02
N SER A 171 0.15 -18.97 6.99
CA SER A 171 -0.18 -20.40 7.01
C SER A 171 -0.74 -20.85 5.66
N ILE A 172 -0.74 -22.14 5.33
CA ILE A 172 -1.38 -22.64 4.10
C ILE A 172 -2.89 -22.87 4.31
N ASP A 173 -3.34 -23.01 5.55
CA ASP A 173 -4.63 -23.63 5.87
C ASP A 173 -5.84 -22.68 5.76
N VAL A 174 -5.61 -21.37 5.86
CA VAL A 174 -6.68 -20.36 5.82
C VAL A 174 -6.59 -19.54 4.54
N PRO A 175 -7.65 -19.50 3.71
CA PRO A 175 -7.67 -18.68 2.52
C PRO A 175 -7.65 -17.19 2.85
N ARG A 176 -6.87 -16.44 2.07
CA ARG A 176 -6.62 -15.02 2.28
C ARG A 176 -7.09 -14.18 1.13
N TYR A 177 -7.64 -13.04 1.47
CA TYR A 177 -8.09 -12.07 0.51
C TYR A 177 -7.58 -10.68 0.91
N TYR A 178 -6.88 -10.01 0.01
CA TYR A 178 -6.67 -8.58 0.12
C TYR A 178 -7.89 -7.85 -0.42
N VAL A 179 -8.48 -6.99 0.40
CA VAL A 179 -9.58 -6.10 0.01
C VAL A 179 -9.05 -4.67 0.04
N GLY A 180 -9.16 -3.98 -1.09
CA GLY A 180 -8.60 -2.64 -1.24
C GLY A 180 -9.28 -1.82 -2.31
N LEU A 181 -8.81 -0.58 -2.45
CA LEU A 181 -9.34 0.40 -3.39
C LEU A 181 -8.22 0.79 -4.34
N CYS A 182 -8.41 0.50 -5.62
CA CYS A 182 -7.42 0.75 -6.67
C CYS A 182 -7.64 2.12 -7.30
N ALA A 183 -6.77 3.06 -6.94
CA ALA A 183 -6.85 4.47 -7.35
C ALA A 183 -6.18 4.76 -8.72
N ASN A 184 -5.65 3.75 -9.42
CA ASN A 184 -4.89 3.98 -10.66
C ASN A 184 -5.02 2.80 -11.64
N PRO A 185 -5.40 3.03 -12.91
CA PRO A 185 -5.55 1.98 -13.92
C PRO A 185 -4.26 1.22 -14.20
N VAL A 186 -3.11 1.90 -14.15
CA VAL A 186 -1.79 1.28 -14.34
C VAL A 186 -1.49 0.33 -13.19
N SER A 187 -1.79 0.74 -11.96
CA SER A 187 -1.66 -0.12 -10.79
C SER A 187 -2.60 -1.32 -10.86
N TYR A 188 -3.84 -1.13 -11.33
CA TYR A 188 -4.78 -2.24 -11.58
C TYR A 188 -4.19 -3.27 -12.53
N GLY A 189 -3.68 -2.85 -13.69
CA GLY A 189 -3.04 -3.74 -14.65
C GLY A 189 -1.76 -4.41 -14.10
N PHE A 190 -1.04 -3.76 -13.18
CA PHE A 190 0.11 -4.36 -12.51
C PHE A 190 -0.25 -5.39 -11.45
N ILE A 191 -1.36 -5.18 -10.73
CA ILE A 191 -1.87 -6.10 -9.72
C ILE A 191 -2.46 -7.32 -10.41
N HIS A 192 -3.34 -7.11 -11.40
CA HIS A 192 -4.04 -8.16 -12.13
C HIS A 192 -3.08 -9.17 -12.76
N ARG A 193 -2.04 -8.71 -13.47
CA ARG A 193 -1.01 -9.58 -14.08
C ARG A 193 -0.22 -10.43 -13.09
N ARG A 194 -0.17 -10.03 -11.81
CA ARG A 194 0.60 -10.74 -10.77
C ARG A 194 -0.27 -11.59 -9.87
N ALA A 195 -1.52 -11.18 -9.68
CA ALA A 195 -2.49 -11.91 -8.89
C ALA A 195 -2.97 -13.13 -9.67
N ALA A 196 -2.90 -14.33 -9.07
CA ALA A 196 -3.48 -15.51 -9.68
C ALA A 196 -5.02 -15.39 -9.84
N ARG A 197 -5.66 -14.66 -8.93
CA ARG A 197 -7.11 -14.41 -8.90
C ARG A 197 -7.41 -13.02 -8.34
N MET A 198 -8.17 -12.25 -9.11
CA MET A 198 -8.56 -10.88 -8.80
C MET A 198 -10.03 -10.67 -9.21
N HIS A 199 -10.73 -9.82 -8.47
CA HIS A 199 -12.07 -9.34 -8.78
C HIS A 199 -12.11 -7.81 -8.59
N PRO A 200 -12.74 -7.04 -9.49
CA PRO A 200 -13.21 -7.46 -10.82
C PRO A 200 -12.03 -7.81 -11.74
N SER A 201 -12.28 -8.64 -12.77
CA SER A 201 -11.28 -9.09 -13.75
C SER A 201 -11.95 -9.40 -15.09
N PRO A 202 -11.32 -9.10 -16.23
CA PRO A 202 -11.87 -9.39 -17.57
C PRO A 202 -11.89 -10.90 -17.88
N GLU A 203 -10.95 -11.67 -17.34
CA GLU A 203 -10.77 -13.09 -17.68
C GLU A 203 -11.57 -14.02 -16.77
N ARG A 204 -11.99 -13.53 -15.60
CA ARG A 204 -12.64 -14.31 -14.54
C ARG A 204 -13.60 -13.42 -13.76
N SER A 205 -14.90 -13.71 -13.81
CA SER A 205 -15.78 -13.26 -12.75
C SER A 205 -15.29 -13.90 -11.45
N GLY A 206 -14.86 -13.09 -10.48
CA GLY A 206 -14.49 -13.57 -9.14
C GLY A 206 -15.51 -14.58 -8.61
N ASP A 207 -15.05 -15.56 -7.83
CA ASP A 207 -15.96 -16.52 -7.20
C ASP A 207 -16.96 -15.81 -6.26
N ALA A 208 -17.97 -16.53 -5.79
CA ALA A 208 -18.99 -15.96 -4.92
C ALA A 208 -18.40 -15.26 -3.67
N VAL A 209 -17.29 -15.79 -3.14
CA VAL A 209 -16.58 -15.20 -2.00
C VAL A 209 -15.95 -13.87 -2.35
N MET A 210 -15.23 -13.78 -3.48
CA MET A 210 -14.59 -12.52 -3.89
C MET A 210 -15.61 -11.42 -4.21
N ARG A 211 -16.77 -11.78 -4.78
CA ARG A 211 -17.87 -10.83 -5.00
C ARG A 211 -18.47 -10.38 -3.67
N ALA A 212 -18.81 -11.32 -2.78
CA ALA A 212 -19.30 -11.00 -1.45
C ALA A 212 -18.31 -10.12 -0.68
N LEU A 213 -17.00 -10.38 -0.75
CA LEU A 213 -16.00 -9.52 -0.11
C LEU A 213 -15.87 -8.13 -0.74
N CYS A 214 -16.11 -8.01 -2.05
CA CYS A 214 -16.12 -6.72 -2.72
C CYS A 214 -17.33 -5.88 -2.29
N GLU A 215 -18.49 -6.54 -2.17
CA GLU A 215 -19.78 -5.92 -1.82
C GLU A 215 -19.91 -5.66 -0.29
N GLU A 216 -19.65 -6.68 0.54
CA GLU A 216 -19.77 -6.66 2.00
C GLU A 216 -18.51 -6.14 2.69
N GLY A 217 -17.32 -6.48 2.19
CA GLY A 217 -16.07 -6.06 2.81
C GLY A 217 -15.97 -4.53 2.82
N LEU A 218 -16.42 -3.85 1.78
CA LEU A 218 -16.46 -2.38 1.75
C LEU A 218 -17.72 -1.79 2.41
N ALA A 219 -18.66 -2.62 2.88
CA ALA A 219 -19.83 -2.15 3.63
C ALA A 219 -19.38 -1.66 5.02
N GLY A 220 -19.49 -0.34 5.21
CA GLY A 220 -18.84 0.43 6.28
C GLY A 220 -18.12 1.65 5.70
N GLU A 221 -17.56 1.52 4.49
CA GLU A 221 -17.00 2.62 3.71
C GLU A 221 -17.97 3.12 2.61
N GLN A 222 -19.06 2.39 2.33
CA GLN A 222 -20.10 2.76 1.36
C GLN A 222 -21.52 2.66 1.93
N ARG A 223 -22.32 3.73 1.74
CA ARG A 223 -23.78 3.65 1.57
C ARG A 223 -24.05 3.93 0.09
N CYS A 224 -24.37 2.92 -0.70
CA CYS A 224 -25.23 2.93 -1.91
C CYS A 224 -24.84 1.82 -2.89
N GLY A 225 -25.84 1.19 -3.50
CA GLY A 225 -25.75 0.02 -4.38
C GLY A 225 -25.11 0.23 -5.76
N HIS A 226 -24.04 1.01 -5.83
CA HIS A 226 -23.11 1.02 -6.97
C HIS A 226 -21.70 0.88 -6.40
N LEU A 227 -20.85 0.08 -7.06
CA LEU A 227 -19.45 -0.24 -6.67
C LEU A 227 -18.52 0.99 -6.75
N ILE A 228 -18.94 2.12 -6.19
CA ILE A 228 -18.31 3.43 -6.29
C ILE A 228 -17.83 3.80 -4.90
N ALA A 229 -16.55 3.54 -4.65
CA ALA A 229 -15.89 3.97 -3.42
C ALA A 229 -15.67 5.48 -3.53
N LYS A 230 -16.18 6.23 -2.54
CA LYS A 230 -15.97 7.67 -2.29
C LYS A 230 -14.68 8.21 -2.95
N PRO A 231 -14.64 9.46 -3.45
CA PRO A 231 -13.45 9.99 -4.10
C PRO A 231 -12.22 9.84 -3.19
N LEU A 232 -11.29 8.99 -3.61
CA LEU A 232 -10.10 8.57 -2.84
C LEU A 232 -8.84 9.26 -3.33
N ALA A 233 -8.98 10.39 -4.02
CA ALA A 233 -7.85 11.14 -4.58
C ALA A 233 -7.08 10.35 -5.64
N THR A 234 -7.73 9.82 -6.68
CA THR A 234 -6.99 9.43 -7.87
C THR A 234 -6.32 10.69 -8.45
N ARG A 235 -5.00 10.83 -8.25
CA ARG A 235 -4.25 11.97 -8.79
C ARG A 235 -4.06 11.73 -10.28
N LEU A 236 -4.99 12.27 -11.07
CA LEU A 236 -4.94 12.23 -12.51
C LEU A 236 -4.09 13.40 -13.00
N ASP A 237 -2.77 13.23 -12.97
CA ASP A 237 -1.86 14.19 -13.58
C ASP A 237 -1.96 14.14 -15.12
N ASP A 238 -1.49 15.20 -15.78
CA ASP A 238 -1.61 15.33 -17.24
C ASP A 238 -0.91 14.18 -17.99
N ARG A 239 0.13 13.61 -17.38
CA ARG A 239 0.87 12.48 -17.94
C ARG A 239 0.02 11.21 -17.91
N LEU A 240 -0.63 10.92 -16.78
CA LEU A 240 -1.54 9.79 -16.66
C LEU A 240 -2.75 9.97 -17.56
N ARG A 241 -3.29 11.19 -17.67
CA ARG A 241 -4.38 11.50 -18.61
C ARG A 241 -4.00 11.19 -20.04
N ALA A 242 -2.86 11.72 -20.49
CA ALA A 242 -2.34 11.49 -21.84
C ALA A 242 -2.12 9.99 -22.10
N TYR A 243 -1.52 9.27 -21.15
CA TYR A 243 -1.27 7.84 -21.28
C TYR A 243 -2.56 7.02 -21.36
N VAL A 244 -3.51 7.29 -20.47
CA VAL A 244 -4.82 6.62 -20.43
C VAL A 244 -5.63 6.88 -21.70
N ALA A 245 -5.56 8.09 -22.25
CA ALA A 245 -6.22 8.43 -23.51
C ALA A 245 -5.70 7.56 -24.68
N THR A 246 -4.40 7.31 -24.74
CA THR A 246 -3.76 6.66 -25.90
C THR A 246 -3.49 5.17 -25.77
N THR A 247 -3.51 4.60 -24.57
CA THR A 247 -3.10 3.20 -24.34
C THR A 247 -4.12 2.18 -24.86
N ASP A 248 -3.67 1.06 -25.42
CA ASP A 248 -4.52 -0.06 -25.87
C ASP A 248 -4.52 -1.23 -24.87
N ASP A 249 -3.87 -1.06 -23.71
CA ASP A 249 -3.78 -2.09 -22.68
C ASP A 249 -5.18 -2.54 -22.21
N PRO A 250 -5.59 -3.80 -22.44
CA PRO A 250 -6.93 -4.27 -22.16
C PRO A 250 -7.29 -4.20 -20.68
N LEU A 251 -6.31 -4.29 -19.78
CA LEU A 251 -6.55 -4.20 -18.33
C LEU A 251 -6.83 -2.76 -17.90
N ILE A 252 -6.19 -1.80 -18.55
CA ILE A 252 -6.47 -0.38 -18.32
C ILE A 252 -7.86 -0.04 -18.85
N ARG A 253 -8.22 -0.54 -20.04
CA ARG A 253 -9.55 -0.32 -20.62
C ARG A 253 -10.65 -0.93 -19.75
N PHE A 254 -10.47 -2.17 -19.30
CA PHE A 254 -11.38 -2.80 -18.35
C PHE A 254 -11.54 -1.98 -17.06
N PHE A 255 -10.44 -1.49 -16.46
CA PHE A 255 -10.53 -0.64 -15.28
C PHE A 255 -11.42 0.60 -15.50
N LEU A 256 -11.24 1.30 -16.62
CA LEU A 256 -12.00 2.51 -16.93
C LEU A 256 -13.48 2.20 -17.20
N GLU A 257 -13.77 1.06 -17.83
CA GLU A 257 -15.14 0.59 -18.04
C GLU A 257 -15.84 0.25 -16.72
N GLN A 258 -15.10 -0.35 -15.76
CA GLN A 258 -15.64 -0.68 -14.44
C GLN A 258 -15.65 0.51 -13.47
N ASN A 259 -14.96 1.60 -13.79
CA ASN A 259 -14.85 2.81 -12.97
C ASN A 259 -15.05 4.06 -13.84
N PRO A 260 -16.27 4.30 -14.33
CA PRO A 260 -16.56 5.44 -15.21
C PRO A 260 -16.26 6.79 -14.55
N ASP A 261 -16.36 6.86 -13.22
CA ASP A 261 -16.13 8.08 -12.43
C ASP A 261 -14.65 8.22 -12.00
N PHE A 262 -13.73 7.45 -12.58
CA PHE A 262 -12.30 7.53 -12.28
C PHE A 262 -11.75 8.96 -12.39
N GLU A 263 -12.20 9.73 -13.38
CA GLU A 263 -11.78 11.12 -13.58
C GLU A 263 -12.23 12.07 -12.47
N GLU A 264 -13.30 11.72 -11.75
CA GLU A 264 -13.82 12.48 -10.62
C GLU A 264 -13.11 12.14 -9.29
N GLY A 265 -12.10 11.26 -9.32
CA GLY A 265 -11.34 10.90 -8.12
C GLY A 265 -11.67 9.53 -7.55
N TYR A 266 -12.54 8.76 -8.18
CA TYR A 266 -13.05 7.49 -7.64
C TYR A 266 -12.08 6.34 -7.87
N ALA A 267 -11.95 5.49 -6.85
CA ALA A 267 -11.12 4.29 -6.90
C ALA A 267 -12.00 3.05 -7.13
N LEU A 268 -11.46 2.06 -7.83
CA LEU A 268 -12.14 0.80 -8.09
C LEU A 268 -11.94 -0.17 -6.92
N PRO A 269 -13.00 -0.66 -6.26
CA PRO A 269 -12.95 -1.83 -5.40
C PRO A 269 -12.23 -3.01 -6.03
N ILE A 270 -11.25 -3.56 -5.33
CA ILE A 270 -10.57 -4.78 -5.75
C ILE A 270 -10.46 -5.77 -4.62
N VAL A 271 -10.63 -7.04 -4.96
CA VAL A 271 -10.36 -8.19 -4.11
C VAL A 271 -9.32 -9.05 -4.81
N VAL A 272 -8.28 -9.45 -4.09
CA VAL A 272 -7.22 -10.32 -4.59
C VAL A 272 -7.12 -11.52 -3.67
N GLN A 273 -7.27 -12.73 -4.22
CA GLN A 273 -6.99 -13.93 -3.45
C GLN A 273 -5.48 -14.09 -3.35
N LEU A 274 -4.97 -14.17 -2.13
CA LEU A 274 -3.54 -14.30 -1.86
C LEU A 274 -3.20 -15.74 -1.52
N ARG A 275 -2.40 -16.37 -2.38
CA ARG A 275 -1.80 -17.67 -2.11
C ARG A 275 -0.40 -17.45 -1.51
N PRO A 276 0.10 -18.38 -0.68
CA PRO A 276 1.47 -18.32 -0.17
C PRO A 276 2.51 -18.16 -1.29
N LEU A 277 2.30 -18.81 -2.43
CA LEU A 277 3.17 -18.66 -3.61
C LEU A 277 3.17 -17.24 -4.20
N ASP A 278 2.06 -16.50 -4.07
CA ASP A 278 1.99 -15.11 -4.55
C ASP A 278 2.88 -14.20 -3.70
N PHE A 279 2.98 -14.45 -2.38
CA PHE A 279 3.95 -13.78 -1.51
C PHE A 279 5.38 -14.09 -1.92
N THR A 280 5.71 -15.36 -2.12
CA THR A 280 7.06 -15.78 -2.54
C THR A 280 7.43 -15.19 -3.90
N TYR A 281 6.49 -15.17 -4.85
CA TYR A 281 6.68 -14.58 -6.17
C TYR A 281 6.84 -13.05 -6.08
N ALA A 282 5.99 -12.37 -5.32
CA ALA A 282 6.10 -10.93 -5.11
C ALA A 282 7.45 -10.55 -4.48
N MET A 283 7.90 -11.32 -3.48
CA MET A 283 9.20 -11.13 -2.84
C MET A 283 10.36 -11.43 -3.79
N GLY A 284 10.28 -12.52 -4.56
CA GLY A 284 11.28 -12.89 -5.55
C GLY A 284 11.38 -11.86 -6.68
N MET A 285 10.24 -11.36 -7.17
CA MET A 285 10.20 -10.29 -8.18
C MET A 285 10.72 -8.96 -7.64
N HIS A 286 10.41 -8.62 -6.39
CA HIS A 286 10.99 -7.44 -5.75
C HIS A 286 12.51 -7.58 -5.65
N GLY A 287 13.01 -8.74 -5.21
CA GLY A 287 14.44 -9.08 -5.20
C GLY A 287 15.08 -9.00 -6.60
N TRP A 288 14.42 -9.53 -7.62
CA TRP A 288 14.91 -9.52 -9.00
C TRP A 288 14.94 -8.11 -9.60
N LEU A 289 13.86 -7.32 -9.45
CA LEU A 289 13.83 -5.91 -9.86
C LEU A 289 14.92 -5.11 -9.14
N THR A 290 15.18 -5.46 -7.88
CA THR A 290 16.25 -4.88 -7.06
C THR A 290 17.62 -5.21 -7.67
N ALA A 291 17.89 -6.48 -7.93
CA ALA A 291 19.13 -6.95 -8.55
C ALA A 291 19.34 -6.37 -9.96
N ARG A 292 18.29 -6.27 -10.78
CA ARG A 292 18.36 -5.72 -12.15
C ARG A 292 18.67 -4.23 -12.16
N LYS A 293 18.09 -3.45 -11.26
CA LYS A 293 18.42 -2.02 -11.08
C LYS A 293 19.85 -1.84 -10.56
N LEU A 294 20.32 -2.74 -9.70
CA LEU A 294 21.72 -2.76 -9.25
C LEU A 294 22.67 -3.09 -10.41
N ALA A 295 22.38 -4.11 -11.20
CA ALA A 295 23.16 -4.48 -12.38
C ALA A 295 23.25 -3.32 -13.40
N ARG A 296 22.14 -2.61 -13.65
CA ARG A 296 22.12 -1.40 -14.49
C ARG A 296 22.95 -0.23 -13.92
N ARG A 297 23.12 -0.16 -12.60
CA ARG A 297 23.96 0.85 -11.95
C ARG A 297 25.44 0.44 -11.95
N LEU A 298 25.72 -0.85 -11.91
CA LEU A 298 27.08 -1.41 -11.92
C LEU A 298 27.65 -1.55 -13.34
N GLN A 299 26.80 -1.60 -14.37
CA GLN A 299 27.19 -1.46 -15.77
C GLN A 299 27.10 0.00 -16.21
N LEU A 300 28.15 0.78 -15.87
CA LEU A 300 28.78 1.86 -16.65
C LEU A 300 27.87 2.89 -17.36
N GLY A 301 28.25 4.17 -17.30
CA GLY A 301 27.80 5.13 -18.30
C GLY A 301 28.00 4.55 -19.71
N LEU A 302 26.87 4.36 -20.40
CA LEU A 302 26.72 4.24 -21.84
C LEU A 302 25.55 5.14 -22.23
#